data_AF-A0A3Q3DF62-F1
#
_entry.id   AF-A0A3Q3DF62-F1
#
_cell.length_a   1.000
_cell.length_b   1.000
_cell.length_c   1.000
_cell.angle_alpha   90.00
_cell.angle_beta   90.00
_cell.angle_gamma   90.00
#
_symmetry.space_group_name_H-M   'P 1'
#
loop_
_entity.id
_entity.type
_entity.pdbx_description
1 polymer ?
#
loop_
_entity_poly.entity_id
_entity_poly.type
_entity_poly.pdbx_seq_one_letter_code
_entity_poly.pdbx_strand_id
1 'polypeptide(L)'
;MAPRKGKEKKEEQVISLGPQVAEGENVFGACHIRVTGGMKVKGDRDESSPYAAMLAAQDVAQRCKELGITALHIKLRATGGNTKTPGPGAQSALRALARSGMKIGRIDVTPIPSDSTRRKGGRRGRRL
;
A
#
# COMPACT_ATOMS: atom_id res chain seq x y z
N MET A 1 -37.87 37.13 -7.29
CA MET A 1 -36.65 36.31 -7.54
C MET A 1 -36.51 35.33 -6.39
N ALA A 2 -36.71 34.03 -6.64
CA ALA A 2 -36.71 33.02 -5.57
C ALA A 2 -35.28 32.80 -5.03
N PRO A 3 -35.08 32.71 -3.70
CA PRO A 3 -33.77 32.44 -3.13
C PRO A 3 -33.34 31.02 -3.49
N ARG A 4 -32.16 30.88 -4.11
CA ARG A 4 -31.55 29.57 -4.38
C ARG A 4 -31.22 28.90 -3.05
N LYS A 5 -31.89 27.78 -2.75
CA LYS A 5 -31.60 26.90 -1.61
C LYS A 5 -30.10 26.60 -1.58
N GLY A 6 -29.41 27.06 -0.53
CA GLY A 6 -28.02 26.71 -0.29
C GLY A 6 -27.89 25.20 -0.17
N LYS A 7 -26.85 24.62 -0.78
CA LYS A 7 -26.49 23.23 -0.51
C LYS A 7 -26.06 23.15 0.94
N GLU A 8 -26.92 22.61 1.79
CA GLU A 8 -26.54 22.19 3.14
C GLU A 8 -25.36 21.22 3.00
N LYS A 9 -24.22 21.59 3.59
CA LYS A 9 -23.12 20.67 3.78
C LYS A 9 -23.65 19.61 4.74
N LYS A 10 -23.92 18.41 4.23
CA LYS A 10 -24.05 17.24 5.09
C LYS A 10 -22.75 17.15 5.87
N GLU A 11 -22.83 17.37 7.17
CA GLU A 11 -21.79 16.91 8.08
C GLU A 11 -21.75 15.39 7.92
N GLU A 12 -20.73 14.89 7.23
CA GLU A 12 -20.37 13.49 7.36
C GLU A 12 -20.00 13.31 8.83
N GLN A 13 -20.92 12.75 9.61
CA GLN A 13 -20.57 12.18 10.90
C GLN A 13 -19.47 11.18 10.62
N VAL A 14 -18.23 11.52 11.00
CA VAL A 14 -17.13 10.57 11.08
C VAL A 14 -17.45 9.67 12.26
N ILE A 15 -18.39 8.74 12.07
CA ILE A 15 -18.67 7.69 13.03
C ILE A 15 -17.40 6.85 13.09
N SER A 16 -16.62 7.00 14.17
CA SER A 16 -15.39 6.26 14.36
C SER A 16 -15.74 4.79 14.62
N LEU A 17 -15.76 3.99 13.57
CA LEU A 17 -15.98 2.53 13.63
C LEU A 17 -14.70 1.77 14.06
N GLY A 18 -13.73 2.47 14.63
CA GLY A 18 -12.46 1.88 15.07
C GLY A 18 -12.60 1.16 16.40
N PRO A 19 -11.78 0.12 16.66
CA PRO A 19 -11.70 -0.49 17.98
C PRO A 19 -11.32 0.56 19.03
N GLN A 20 -12.01 0.55 20.17
CA GLN A 20 -11.68 1.40 21.31
C GLN A 20 -10.48 0.79 22.03
N VAL A 21 -9.32 1.43 21.94
CA VAL A 21 -8.08 0.93 22.54
C VAL A 21 -7.47 2.02 23.43
N ALA A 22 -6.93 1.61 24.58
CA ALA A 22 -6.33 2.52 25.55
C ALA A 22 -5.08 3.24 24.98
N GLU A 23 -4.78 4.43 25.51
CA GLU A 23 -3.56 5.15 25.17
C GLU A 23 -2.32 4.31 25.45
N GLY A 24 -1.60 3.91 24.40
CA GLY A 24 -0.37 3.12 24.49
C GLY A 24 -0.43 1.75 23.79
N GLU A 25 -1.63 1.24 23.53
CA GLU A 25 -1.82 -0.02 22.81
C GLU A 25 -1.99 0.21 21.30
N ASN A 26 -1.37 -0.65 20.50
CA ASN A 26 -1.43 -0.55 19.05
C ASN A 26 -2.44 -1.51 18.47
N VAL A 27 -3.34 -1.01 17.62
CA VAL A 27 -4.22 -1.82 16.78
C VAL A 27 -3.39 -2.30 15.60
N PHE A 28 -2.99 -3.57 15.63
CA PHE A 28 -2.28 -4.19 14.52
C PHE A 28 -3.26 -4.58 13.41
N GLY A 29 -3.10 -3.96 12.24
CA GLY A 29 -3.73 -4.39 11.01
C GLY A 29 -2.76 -5.16 10.13
N ALA A 30 -3.21 -6.27 9.54
CA ALA A 30 -2.63 -6.75 8.28
C ALA A 30 -3.29 -5.92 7.16
N CYS A 31 -2.51 -5.10 6.45
CA CYS A 31 -3.06 -4.18 5.46
C CYS A 31 -3.74 -4.96 4.30
N HIS A 32 -5.07 -5.01 4.30
CA HIS A 32 -5.91 -5.45 3.18
C HIS A 32 -6.58 -4.28 2.45
N ILE A 33 -6.00 -3.07 2.51
CA ILE A 33 -6.40 -1.94 1.68
C ILE A 33 -5.57 -1.97 0.40
N ARG A 34 -6.21 -2.31 -0.72
CA ARG A 34 -5.51 -2.49 -2.00
C ARG A 34 -5.56 -1.20 -2.83
N VAL A 35 -4.44 -0.51 -2.89
CA VAL A 35 -4.18 0.60 -3.84
C VAL A 35 -2.89 0.29 -4.59
N THR A 36 -2.87 0.47 -5.90
CA THR A 36 -1.69 0.22 -6.74
C THR A 36 -1.13 1.53 -7.31
N GLY A 37 0.15 1.56 -7.67
CA GLY A 37 0.80 2.73 -8.26
C GLY A 37 0.14 3.19 -9.56
N GLY A 38 -0.29 2.25 -10.41
CA GLY A 38 -1.01 2.54 -11.66
C GLY A 38 -2.41 3.14 -11.47
N MET A 39 -3.00 3.06 -10.28
CA MET A 39 -4.24 3.82 -9.99
C MET A 39 -3.97 5.30 -9.74
N LYS A 40 -2.73 5.67 -9.39
CA LYS A 40 -2.34 7.04 -9.03
C LYS A 40 -1.65 7.77 -10.18
N VAL A 41 -1.11 7.03 -11.15
CA VAL A 41 -0.39 7.57 -12.29
C VAL A 41 -1.05 7.09 -13.57
N LYS A 42 -1.24 7.99 -14.54
CA LYS A 42 -1.91 7.69 -15.82
C LYS A 42 -0.98 7.16 -16.92
N GLY A 43 0.32 7.11 -16.66
CA GLY A 43 1.33 6.64 -17.61
C GLY A 43 1.78 5.22 -17.31
N ASP A 44 1.63 4.32 -18.27
CA ASP A 44 1.99 2.89 -18.15
C ASP A 44 3.47 2.68 -17.78
N ARG A 45 4.36 3.58 -18.26
CA ARG A 45 5.79 3.53 -17.93
C ARG A 45 6.04 3.80 -16.45
N ASP A 46 5.23 4.65 -15.83
CA ASP A 46 5.47 5.21 -14.50
C ASP A 46 4.70 4.47 -13.39
N GLU A 47 3.95 3.42 -13.74
CA GLU A 47 3.23 2.57 -12.77
C GLU A 47 4.16 1.96 -11.72
N SER A 48 5.39 1.63 -12.12
CA SER A 48 6.42 1.04 -11.26
C SER A 48 7.31 2.08 -10.56
N SER A 49 7.08 3.37 -10.83
CA SER A 49 7.93 4.44 -10.31
C SER A 49 7.86 4.53 -8.78
N PRO A 50 8.96 4.92 -8.11
CA PRO A 50 8.96 5.09 -6.66
C PRO A 50 7.98 6.17 -6.19
N TYR A 51 7.72 7.16 -7.05
CA TYR A 51 6.75 8.22 -6.80
C TYR A 51 5.31 7.70 -6.78
N ALA A 52 4.93 6.88 -7.77
CA ALA A 52 3.61 6.23 -7.80
C ALA A 52 3.35 5.39 -6.54
N ALA A 53 4.37 4.64 -6.10
CA ALA A 53 4.29 3.83 -4.89
C ALA A 53 4.14 4.67 -3.61
N MET A 54 4.77 5.84 -3.54
CA MET A 54 4.64 6.76 -2.41
C MET A 54 3.22 7.32 -2.30
N LEU A 55 2.64 7.78 -3.41
CA LEU A 55 1.27 8.30 -3.43
C LEU A 55 0.27 7.22 -3.01
N ALA A 56 0.41 6.01 -3.56
CA ALA A 56 -0.44 4.88 -3.18
C ALA A 56 -0.34 4.54 -1.68
N ALA A 57 0.87 4.59 -1.10
CA ALA A 57 1.07 4.35 0.33
C ALA A 57 0.45 5.43 1.22
N GLN A 58 0.46 6.70 0.80
CA GLN A 58 -0.17 7.79 1.55
C GLN A 58 -1.69 7.62 1.62
N ASP A 59 -2.35 7.27 0.51
CA ASP A 59 -3.79 7.01 0.49
C ASP A 59 -4.18 5.83 1.38
N VAL A 60 -3.38 4.76 1.37
CA VAL A 60 -3.60 3.61 2.25
C VAL A 60 -3.48 4.02 3.71
N ALA A 61 -2.46 4.81 4.07
CA ALA A 61 -2.28 5.28 5.43
C ALA A 61 -3.45 6.15 5.90
N GLN A 62 -3.98 7.02 5.03
CA GLN A 62 -5.13 7.85 5.37
C GLN A 62 -6.37 7.00 5.69
N ARG A 63 -6.67 6.00 4.85
CA ARG A 63 -7.78 5.07 5.09
C ARG A 63 -7.57 4.20 6.32
N CYS A 64 -6.32 3.79 6.59
CA CYS A 64 -6.00 3.06 7.82
C CYS A 64 -6.30 3.90 9.08
N LYS A 65 -6.04 5.22 9.04
CA LYS A 65 -6.35 6.13 10.15
C LYS A 65 -7.86 6.30 10.34
N GLU A 66 -8.62 6.41 9.26
CA GLU A 66 -10.10 6.46 9.32
C GLU A 66 -10.70 5.23 10.00
N LEU A 67 -10.06 4.06 9.83
CA LEU A 67 -10.46 2.80 10.45
C LEU A 67 -9.86 2.57 11.85
N GLY A 68 -9.04 3.49 12.36
CA GLY A 68 -8.41 3.37 13.69
C GLY A 68 -7.23 2.38 13.76
N ILE A 69 -6.61 2.02 12.63
CA ILE A 69 -5.42 1.16 12.62
C ILE A 69 -4.19 2.02 12.93
N THR A 70 -3.41 1.64 13.94
CA THR A 70 -2.24 2.42 14.40
C THR A 70 -0.91 1.73 14.09
N ALA A 71 -0.89 0.41 13.94
CA ALA A 71 0.30 -0.35 13.59
C ALA A 71 0.05 -1.35 12.44
N LEU A 72 1.09 -1.62 11.66
CA LEU A 72 1.05 -2.50 10.50
C LEU A 72 2.15 -3.56 10.57
N HIS A 73 1.78 -4.80 10.26
CA HIS A 73 2.74 -5.83 9.85
C HIS A 73 2.93 -5.77 8.34
N ILE A 74 4.19 -5.69 7.90
CA ILE A 74 4.52 -5.53 6.48
C ILE A 74 5.00 -6.86 5.93
N LYS A 75 4.34 -7.33 4.87
CA LYS A 75 4.79 -8.47 4.07
C LYS A 75 5.32 -7.96 2.74
N LEU A 76 6.65 -7.90 2.59
CA LEU A 76 7.26 -7.39 1.37
C LEU A 76 7.34 -8.50 0.31
N ARG A 77 6.72 -8.28 -0.85
CA ARG A 77 6.63 -9.27 -1.92
C ARG A 77 7.29 -8.83 -3.22
N ALA A 78 8.29 -9.59 -3.68
CA ALA A 78 8.79 -9.57 -5.06
C ALA A 78 7.90 -10.45 -5.97
N THR A 79 8.10 -10.37 -7.28
CA THR A 79 7.33 -11.15 -8.27
C THR A 79 7.40 -12.67 -8.00
N GLY A 80 8.54 -13.16 -7.49
CA GLY A 80 8.72 -14.55 -7.09
C GLY A 80 9.18 -15.46 -8.24
N GLY A 81 9.31 -16.75 -7.95
CA GLY A 81 9.86 -17.75 -8.87
C GLY A 81 11.34 -17.47 -9.15
N ASN A 82 11.61 -16.87 -10.31
CA ASN A 82 12.98 -16.61 -10.79
C ASN A 82 13.50 -15.21 -10.46
N THR A 83 12.63 -14.24 -10.14
CA THR A 83 13.03 -12.88 -9.73
C THR A 83 12.67 -12.67 -8.27
N LYS A 84 13.69 -12.66 -7.41
CA LYS A 84 13.54 -12.59 -5.94
C LYS A 84 13.74 -11.18 -5.40
N THR A 85 14.30 -10.27 -6.19
CA THR A 85 14.55 -8.89 -5.79
C THR A 85 13.27 -8.06 -5.85
N PRO A 86 12.91 -7.32 -4.79
CA PRO A 86 11.79 -6.37 -4.82
C PRO A 86 11.99 -5.27 -5.86
N GLY A 87 10.88 -4.74 -6.38
CA GLY A 87 10.91 -3.64 -7.36
C GLY A 87 11.27 -2.28 -6.75
N PRO A 88 11.49 -1.26 -7.59
CA PRO A 88 11.96 0.06 -7.16
C PRO A 88 10.99 0.79 -6.21
N GLY A 89 9.68 0.52 -6.28
CA GLY A 89 8.67 1.09 -5.39
C GLY A 89 8.61 0.49 -3.98
N ALA A 90 9.34 -0.60 -3.71
CA ALA A 90 9.29 -1.30 -2.43
C ALA A 90 9.73 -0.43 -1.24
N GLN A 91 10.92 0.18 -1.38
CA GLN A 91 11.52 0.97 -0.30
C GLN A 91 10.78 2.30 -0.11
N SER A 92 10.35 2.94 -1.21
CA SER A 92 9.61 4.20 -1.16
C SER A 92 8.26 4.06 -0.48
N ALA A 93 7.51 2.99 -0.76
CA ALA A 93 6.23 2.70 -0.10
C ALA A 93 6.41 2.49 1.41
N LEU A 94 7.41 1.69 1.82
CA LEU A 94 7.68 1.42 3.23
C LEU A 94 8.05 2.70 3.99
N ARG A 95 8.89 3.54 3.38
CA ARG A 95 9.29 4.83 3.95
C ARG A 95 8.12 5.81 4.05
N ALA A 96 7.21 5.81 3.07
CA ALA A 96 6.02 6.64 3.08
C ALA A 96 5.05 6.24 4.21
N LEU A 97 4.84 4.94 4.42
CA LEU A 97 4.02 4.44 5.53
C LEU A 97 4.59 4.83 6.89
N ALA A 98 5.90 4.66 7.10
CA ALA A 98 6.57 5.09 8.33
C ALA A 98 6.40 6.59 8.59
N ARG A 99 6.58 7.43 7.56
CA ARG A 99 6.44 8.89 7.65
C ARG A 99 4.99 9.33 7.89
N SER A 100 4.02 8.56 7.40
CA SER A 100 2.60 8.85 7.58
C SER A 100 2.11 8.64 9.02
N GLY A 101 2.98 8.16 9.92
CA GLY A 101 2.68 7.97 11.34
C GLY A 101 2.20 6.56 11.70
N MET A 102 2.27 5.61 10.78
CA MET A 102 1.95 4.21 11.05
C MET A 102 3.14 3.54 11.74
N LYS A 103 2.91 2.85 12.87
CA LYS A 103 3.95 2.06 13.53
C LYS A 103 4.20 0.76 12.76
N ILE A 104 5.46 0.47 12.45
CA ILE A 104 5.83 -0.75 11.74
C ILE A 104 6.17 -1.83 12.77
N GLY A 105 5.47 -2.96 12.70
CA GLY A 105 5.79 -4.15 13.48
C GLY A 105 6.83 -5.02 12.77
N ARG A 106 6.52 -6.31 12.64
CA ARG A 106 7.34 -7.26 11.87
C ARG A 106 7.30 -6.99 10.36
N ILE A 107 8.47 -7.14 9.74
CA ILE A 107 8.65 -7.19 8.29
C ILE A 107 9.02 -8.63 7.93
N ASP A 108 8.18 -9.31 7.13
CA ASP A 108 8.44 -10.66 6.66
C ASP A 108 8.45 -10.74 5.12
N VAL A 109 9.16 -11.74 4.60
CA VAL A 109 9.53 -11.86 3.19
C VAL A 109 8.74 -12.93 2.44
N THR A 110 8.89 -12.87 1.13
CA THR A 110 8.32 -13.74 0.10
C THR A 110 8.52 -15.25 0.30
N PRO A 111 7.57 -16.08 -0.17
CA PRO A 111 7.79 -17.51 -0.29
C PRO A 111 8.96 -17.82 -1.23
N ILE A 112 9.97 -18.53 -0.73
CA ILE A 112 11.08 -19.08 -1.51
C ILE A 112 10.65 -20.48 -1.98
N PRO A 113 10.56 -20.73 -3.30
CA PRO A 113 10.23 -22.06 -3.79
C PRO A 113 11.42 -23.01 -3.56
N SER A 114 11.14 -24.25 -3.13
CA SER A 114 12.16 -25.30 -2.95
C SER A 114 12.82 -25.69 -4.27
N ASP A 115 12.05 -25.66 -5.36
CA ASP A 115 12.54 -25.86 -6.73
C ASP A 115 11.68 -25.03 -7.71
N SER A 116 12.19 -24.70 -8.91
CA SER A 116 11.47 -23.84 -9.86
C SER A 116 11.28 -24.46 -11.25
N THR A 117 10.16 -24.13 -11.89
CA THR A 117 9.92 -24.52 -13.28
C THR A 117 10.77 -23.70 -14.25
N ARG A 118 10.96 -24.21 -15.47
CA ARG A 118 11.71 -23.53 -16.55
C ARG A 118 11.31 -22.05 -16.69
N ARG A 119 12.31 -21.15 -16.62
CA ARG A 119 12.11 -19.69 -16.70
C ARG A 119 11.56 -19.27 -18.07
N LYS A 120 10.71 -18.22 -18.08
CA LYS A 120 10.23 -17.57 -19.30
C LYS A 120 11.42 -17.03 -20.11
N GLY A 121 11.66 -17.62 -21.28
CA GLY A 121 12.77 -17.29 -22.19
C GLY A 121 13.25 -18.52 -22.96
N GLY A 122 13.85 -18.30 -24.13
CA GLY A 122 14.52 -19.38 -24.88
C GLY A 122 15.81 -19.84 -24.19
N ARG A 123 16.41 -20.93 -24.65
CA ARG A 123 17.72 -21.42 -24.14
C ARG A 123 18.83 -20.35 -24.23
N ARG A 124 18.72 -19.45 -25.22
CA ARG A 124 19.66 -18.35 -25.45
C ARG A 124 19.31 -17.05 -24.70
N GLY A 125 18.31 -17.08 -23.82
CA GLY A 125 17.83 -15.91 -23.07
C GLY A 125 16.96 -14.95 -23.89
N ARG A 126 16.61 -13.81 -23.27
CA ARG A 126 15.96 -12.67 -23.94
C ARG A 126 17.06 -11.83 -24.61
N ARG A 127 17.06 -11.77 -25.94
CA ARG A 127 17.93 -10.90 -26.72
C ARG A 127 17.15 -9.64 -27.06
N LEU A 128 17.64 -8.50 -26.58
CA LEU A 128 17.13 -7.16 -26.87
C LEU A 128 18.00 -6.53 -27.95
#